data_AF-A0A3M1RGQ9-F1
#
_entry.id   AF-A0A3M1RGQ9-F1
#
_cell.length_a   1.000
_cell.length_b   1.000
_cell.length_c   1.000
_cell.angle_alpha   90.00
_cell.angle_beta   90.00
_cell.angle_gamma   90.00
#
_symmetry.space_group_name_H-M   'P 1'
#
loop_
_entity.id
_entity.type
_entity.pdbx_description
1 polymer ?
#
loop_
_entity_poly.entity_id
_entity_poly.type
_entity_poly.pdbx_seq_one_letter_code
_entity_poly.pdbx_strand_id
1 'polypeptide(L)' 'MKALFIGRFQPLHKGHMMIIKRILEETDALSIVIGSSQHAGTPENPFSADEREEMLRRALEA' A
#
# COMPACT_ATOMS: atom_id res chain seq x y z
N MET A 1 -18.43 5.50 6.31
CA MET A 1 -17.37 6.47 5.94
C MET A 1 -16.37 5.81 4.99
N LYS A 2 -15.83 6.54 4.01
CA LYS A 2 -14.75 6.05 3.12
C LYS A 2 -13.42 6.68 3.52
N ALA A 3 -12.34 5.90 3.50
CA ALA A 3 -10.99 6.37 3.79
C ALA A 3 -10.05 6.27 2.57
N LEU A 4 -8.97 7.04 2.64
CA LEU A 4 -7.89 7.07 1.67
C LEU A 4 -6.55 6.91 2.40
N PHE A 5 -5.73 5.94 1.97
CA PHE A 5 -4.37 5.76 2.50
C PHE A 5 -3.36 5.82 1.36
N ILE A 6 -2.51 6.84 1.39
CA ILE A 6 -1.48 7.10 0.37
C ILE A 6 -0.12 6.69 0.94
N GLY A 7 0.62 5.88 0.20
CA GLY A 7 1.97 5.46 0.59
C GLY A 7 2.83 5.10 -0.61
N ARG A 8 4.15 5.18 -0.46
CA ARG A 8 5.10 4.72 -1.50
C ARG A 8 5.19 3.20 -1.53
N PHE A 9 5.04 2.55 -0.38
CA PHE A 9 5.12 1.08 -0.23
C PHE A 9 6.39 0.47 -0.84
N GLN A 10 7.55 1.04 -0.51
CA GLN A 10 8.88 0.63 -0.99
C GLN A 10 9.72 -0.05 0.12
N PRO A 11 9.50 -1.31 0.49
CA PRO A 11 8.38 -2.20 0.12
C PRO A 11 7.14 -2.00 1.00
N LEU A 12 6.10 -2.79 0.74
CA LEU A 12 5.06 -3.06 1.74
C LEU A 12 5.66 -3.75 2.97
N HIS A 13 5.25 -3.37 4.17
CA HIS A 13 5.76 -3.92 5.42
C HIS A 13 4.70 -3.94 6.52
N LYS A 14 4.99 -4.57 7.67
CA LYS A 14 4.02 -4.78 8.76
C LYS A 14 3.40 -3.48 9.29
N GLY A 15 4.16 -2.38 9.36
CA GLY A 15 3.61 -1.07 9.74
C GLY A 15 2.47 -0.59 8.84
N HIS A 16 2.60 -0.74 7.51
CA HIS A 16 1.52 -0.41 6.57
C HIS A 16 0.28 -1.28 6.81
N MET A 17 0.47 -2.58 7.03
CA MET A 17 -0.64 -3.50 7.29
C MET A 17 -1.38 -3.22 8.60
N MET A 18 -0.66 -2.81 9.65
CA MET A 18 -1.27 -2.38 10.91
C MET A 18 -2.20 -1.18 10.68
N ILE A 19 -1.74 -0.18 9.91
CA ILE A 19 -2.53 1.01 9.59
C ILE A 19 -3.76 0.63 8.74
N ILE A 20 -3.58 -0.19 7.71
CA ILE A 20 -4.68 -0.65 6.85
C ILE A 20 -5.75 -1.35 7.68
N LYS A 21 -5.37 -2.29 8.55
CA LYS A 21 -6.31 -3.01 9.43
C LYS A 21 -7.07 -2.06 10.34
N ARG A 22 -6.37 -1.13 10.99
CA ARG A 22 -7.00 -0.14 11.87
C ARG A 22 -8.00 0.75 11.13
N ILE A 23 -7.67 1.19 9.91
CA ILE A 23 -8.60 2.01 9.12
C ILE A 23 -9.86 1.22 8.75
N LEU A 24 -9.72 -0.06 8.40
CA LEU A 24 -10.85 -0.93 8.05
C LEU A 24 -11.75 -1.25 9.25
N GLU A 25 -11.26 -1.16 10.49
CA GLU A 25 -12.08 -1.30 11.70
C GLU A 25 -13.04 -0.10 11.90
N GLU A 26 -12.70 1.07 11.34
CA GLU A 26 -13.44 2.32 11.56
C GLU A 26 -14.17 2.83 10.30
N THR A 27 -14.04 2.13 9.16
CA THR A 27 -14.55 2.61 7.86
C THR A 27 -15.19 1.51 7.01
N ASP A 28 -16.15 1.89 6.16
CA ASP A 28 -16.86 0.93 5.29
C ASP A 28 -16.02 0.52 4.07
N ALA A 29 -15.08 1.38 3.67
CA ALA A 29 -14.23 1.15 2.51
C ALA A 29 -12.94 1.97 2.60
N LEU A 30 -11.84 1.36 2.16
CA LEU A 30 -10.52 1.98 2.08
C LEU A 30 -10.00 1.94 0.64
N SER A 31 -9.67 3.11 0.10
CA SER A 31 -8.87 3.23 -1.13
C SER A 31 -7.39 3.37 -0.77
N ILE A 32 -6.55 2.50 -1.32
CA ILE A 32 -5.08 2.57 -1.16
C ILE A 32 -4.48 3.14 -2.44
N VAL A 33 -3.63 4.16 -2.32
CA VAL A 33 -2.97 4.81 -3.46
C VAL A 33 -1.46 4.63 -3.37
N ILE A 34 -0.88 4.02 -4.40
CA ILE A 34 0.57 3.88 -4.56
C ILE A 34 1.13 5.22 -5.06
N GLY A 35 1.74 5.97 -4.15
CA GLY A 35 2.47 7.19 -4.45
C GLY A 35 3.81 6.92 -5.13
N SER A 36 4.36 7.92 -5.81
CA SER A 36 5.61 7.79 -6.57
C SER A 36 5.60 6.60 -7.54
N SER A 37 4.45 6.37 -8.18
CA SER A 37 4.24 5.23 -9.09
C SER A 37 5.14 5.30 -10.34
N GLN A 38 5.55 6.51 -10.74
CA GLN A 38 6.46 6.74 -11.86
C GLN A 38 7.92 6.35 -11.59
N HIS A 39 8.29 6.01 -10.36
CA HIS A 39 9.67 5.67 -9.98
C HIS A 39 9.82 4.17 -9.68
N ALA A 40 10.90 3.56 -10.19
CA ALA A 40 11.27 2.17 -10.00
C ALA A 40 12.78 2.00 -10.24
N GLY A 41 13.39 0.92 -9.73
CA GLY A 41 14.79 0.56 -10.00
C GLY A 41 15.86 1.47 -9.36
N THR A 42 15.51 2.30 -8.37
CA THR A 42 16.48 3.10 -7.60
C THR A 42 16.62 2.58 -6.17
N PRO A 43 17.71 2.89 -5.44
CA PRO A 43 17.82 2.50 -4.03
C PRO A 43 16.66 3.00 -3.16
N GLU A 44 16.11 4.18 -3.48
CA GLU A 44 14.97 4.75 -2.78
C GLU A 44 13.64 4.16 -3.25
N ASN A 45 13.52 3.80 -4.54
CA ASN A 45 12.34 3.23 -5.17
C ASN A 45 12.68 1.90 -5.87
N PRO A 46 12.99 0.84 -5.10
CA PRO A 46 13.45 -0.42 -5.69
C PRO A 46 12.37 -1.11 -6.53
N PHE A 47 11.09 -1.00 -6.15
CA PHE A 47 9.98 -1.71 -6.79
C PHE A 47 9.15 -0.79 -7.70
N SER A 48 8.70 -1.34 -8.82
CA SER A 48 7.71 -0.75 -9.72
C SER A 48 6.34 -0.57 -9.06
N ALA A 49 5.44 0.18 -9.69
CA ALA A 49 4.07 0.30 -9.20
C ALA A 49 3.36 -1.07 -9.18
N ASP A 50 3.52 -1.87 -10.23
CA ASP A 50 2.89 -3.18 -10.39
C ASP A 50 3.38 -4.17 -9.33
N GLU A 51 4.69 -4.21 -9.04
CA GLU A 51 5.24 -5.05 -7.97
C GLU A 51 4.67 -4.66 -6.60
N ARG A 52 4.50 -3.37 -6.33
CA ARG A 52 3.93 -2.87 -5.07
C ARG A 52 2.43 -3.14 -4.97
N GLU A 53 1.71 -3.06 -6.07
CA GLU A 53 0.31 -3.47 -6.16
C GLU A 53 0.17 -4.97 -5.87
N GLU A 54 1.02 -5.80 -6.47
CA GLU A 54 1.03 -7.24 -6.23
C GLU A 54 1.34 -7.58 -4.77
N MET A 55 2.31 -6.89 -4.16
CA MET A 55 2.59 -7.03 -2.72
C MET A 55 1.35 -6.71 -1.87
N LEU A 56 0.62 -5.62 -2.18
CA LEU A 56 -0.60 -5.22 -1.49
C LEU A 56 -1.71 -6.26 -1.67
N ARG A 57 -1.95 -6.72 -2.90
CA ARG A 57 -2.98 -7.73 -3.21
C ARG A 57 -2.71 -9.02 -2.44
N ARG A 58 -1.50 -9.58 -2.56
CA ARG A 58 -1.12 -10.81 -1.84
C ARG A 58 -1.21 -10.67 -0.32
N ALA A 59 -0.87 -9.52 0.22
CA ALA A 59 -0.93 -9.28 1.67
C ALA A 59 -2.36 -9.11 2.20
N LEU A 60 -3.32 -8.74 1.34
CA LEU A 60 -4.74 -8.58 1.69
C LEU A 60 -5.57 -9.83 1.39
N GLU A 61 -5.12 -10.69 0.48
CA GLU A 61 -5.74 -11.99 0.19
C GLU A 61 -5.36 -13.10 1.20
N ALA A 62 -4.36 -12.86 2.04
CA ALA A 62 -3.88 -13.79 3.08
C ALA A 62 -4.55 -13.56 4.44
#